data_AF-A0A3D4UNQ7-F1
#
_entry.id   AF-A0A3D4UNQ7-F1
#
_cell.length_a   1.000
_cell.length_b   1.000
_cell.length_c   1.000
_cell.angle_alpha   90.00
_cell.angle_beta   90.00
_cell.angle_gamma   90.00
#
_symmetry.space_group_name_H-M   'P 1'
#
loop_
_entity.id
_entity.type
_entity.pdbx_description
1 polymer ?
#
loop_
_entity_poly.entity_id
_entity_poly.type
_entity_poly.pdbx_seq_one_letter_code
_entity_poly.pdbx_strand_id
1 'polypeptide(L)'
;TTSATVDIQSRFRYNQSFRSIYAIVPGVIMLVLILIPSVMTAVGVVHEKEAGSIANFRSSPVTSFEYLVGKQVPYIAIGLISFITLGLISWLVFQVPINGSLLAMSVGVLFYVMAATGFGLIVSTFTRTQVAAVFATAIIYIIPAVNFSGLLVPVSSLSTAARTFGLAFPAAWFQQISLGTYTK
;
A
#
# COMPACT_ATOMS: atom_id res chain seq x y z
N THR A 1 -10.56 56.89 6.30
CA THR A 1 -9.35 56.07 6.08
C THR A 1 -9.79 54.65 5.78
N THR A 2 -9.79 54.28 4.50
CA THR A 2 -10.36 53.02 3.99
C THR A 2 -9.41 51.88 4.31
N SER A 3 -9.85 50.90 5.10
CA SER A 3 -9.10 49.67 5.40
C SER A 3 -8.78 48.93 4.10
N ALA A 4 -7.50 48.78 3.78
CA ALA A 4 -7.06 47.95 2.67
C ALA A 4 -7.42 46.49 2.96
N THR A 5 -8.31 45.92 2.15
CA THR A 5 -8.61 44.50 2.13
C THR A 5 -7.37 43.74 1.69
N VAL A 6 -6.69 43.10 2.64
CA VAL A 6 -5.56 42.21 2.36
C VAL A 6 -6.11 40.95 1.68
N ASP A 7 -5.81 40.78 0.39
CA ASP A 7 -6.14 39.57 -0.37
C ASP A 7 -5.14 38.46 0.02
N ILE A 8 -5.56 37.58 0.93
CA ILE A 8 -4.77 36.42 1.34
C ILE A 8 -4.88 35.35 0.25
N GLN A 9 -3.92 35.34 -0.67
CA GLN A 9 -3.82 34.30 -1.69
C GLN A 9 -3.14 33.05 -1.13
N SER A 10 -3.91 31.98 -0.93
CA SER A 10 -3.40 30.67 -0.55
C SER A 10 -2.59 30.08 -1.72
N ARG A 11 -1.25 30.01 -1.58
CA ARG A 11 -0.36 29.35 -2.54
C ARG A 11 0.14 28.03 -1.97
N PHE A 12 -0.21 26.93 -2.63
CA PHE A 12 0.30 25.60 -2.29
C PHE A 12 1.78 25.51 -2.64
N ARG A 13 2.63 25.11 -1.69
CA ARG A 13 4.09 25.18 -1.83
C ARG A 13 4.65 24.22 -2.90
N TYR A 14 3.95 23.12 -3.21
CA TYR A 14 4.44 22.06 -4.10
C TYR A 14 3.49 21.69 -5.27
N ASN A 15 2.23 22.16 -5.28
CA ASN A 15 1.29 21.99 -6.40
C ASN A 15 0.48 23.27 -6.64
N GLN A 16 1.16 24.33 -7.08
CA GLN A 16 0.55 25.65 -7.32
C GLN A 16 -0.55 25.62 -8.40
N SER A 17 -0.56 24.59 -9.26
CA SER A 17 -1.52 24.41 -10.36
C SER A 17 -2.67 23.46 -10.03
N PHE A 18 -2.75 22.93 -8.80
CA PHE A 18 -3.80 21.99 -8.35
C PHE A 18 -4.04 20.79 -9.29
N ARG A 19 -3.00 20.32 -10.00
CA ARG A 19 -3.18 19.17 -10.88
C ARG A 19 -3.37 17.91 -10.02
N SER A 20 -4.58 17.35 -10.06
CA SER A 20 -4.95 16.15 -9.29
C SER A 20 -4.07 14.94 -9.60
N ILE A 21 -3.47 14.90 -10.79
CA ILE A 21 -2.55 13.83 -11.22
C ILE A 21 -1.40 13.64 -10.21
N TYR A 22 -0.82 14.71 -9.66
CA TYR A 22 0.31 14.62 -8.73
C TYR A 22 -0.06 14.07 -7.33
N ALA A 23 -1.35 14.03 -7.01
CA ALA A 23 -1.84 13.44 -5.76
C ALA A 23 -2.45 12.05 -5.98
N ILE A 24 -3.13 11.84 -7.11
CA ILE A 24 -3.82 10.59 -7.44
C ILE A 24 -2.82 9.48 -7.79
N VAL A 25 -1.82 9.75 -8.63
CA VAL A 25 -0.87 8.71 -9.08
C VAL A 25 -0.12 8.06 -7.90
N PRO A 26 0.48 8.82 -6.97
CA PRO A 26 1.11 8.25 -5.77
C PRO A 26 0.14 7.44 -4.90
N GLY A 27 -1.11 7.90 -4.78
CA GLY A 27 -2.15 7.24 -4.01
C GLY A 27 -2.64 5.93 -4.62
N VAL A 28 -2.79 5.88 -5.95
CA VAL A 28 -3.13 4.65 -6.67
C VAL A 28 -2.01 3.62 -6.54
N ILE A 29 -0.74 4.03 -6.66
CA ILE A 29 0.40 3.14 -6.45
C ILE A 29 0.37 2.53 -5.05
N MET A 30 0.13 3.36 -4.01
CA MET A 30 -0.04 2.89 -2.64
C MET A 30 -1.17 1.84 -2.53
N LEU A 31 -2.34 2.10 -3.11
CA LEU A 31 -3.49 1.19 -3.04
C LEU A 31 -3.24 -0.13 -3.77
N VAL A 32 -2.67 -0.08 -4.96
CA VAL A 32 -2.39 -1.28 -5.76
C VAL A 32 -1.33 -2.15 -5.10
N LEU A 33 -0.26 -1.54 -4.59
CA LEU A 33 0.84 -2.27 -3.95
C LEU A 33 0.48 -2.91 -2.60
N ILE A 34 -0.57 -2.45 -1.93
CA ILE A 34 -1.08 -3.17 -0.75
C ILE A 34 -2.11 -4.21 -1.11
N LEU A 35 -3.01 -3.90 -2.05
CA LEU A 35 -4.13 -4.76 -2.35
C LEU A 35 -3.70 -6.02 -3.09
N ILE A 36 -2.97 -5.88 -4.20
CA ILE A 36 -2.65 -7.03 -5.06
C ILE A 36 -1.75 -8.04 -4.34
N PRO A 37 -0.59 -7.67 -3.77
CA PRO A 37 0.29 -8.63 -3.12
C PRO A 37 -0.35 -9.29 -1.88
N SER A 38 -1.12 -8.54 -1.09
CA SER A 38 -1.79 -9.10 0.09
C SER A 38 -2.87 -10.12 -0.29
N VAL A 39 -3.71 -9.80 -1.28
CA VAL A 39 -4.77 -10.70 -1.76
C VAL A 39 -4.15 -11.94 -2.39
N MET A 40 -3.13 -11.80 -3.24
CA MET A 40 -2.43 -12.94 -3.85
C MET A 40 -1.82 -13.85 -2.79
N THR A 41 -1.21 -13.28 -1.75
CA THR A 41 -0.62 -14.04 -0.65
C THR A 41 -1.69 -14.79 0.15
N ALA A 42 -2.80 -14.12 0.47
CA ALA A 42 -3.92 -14.72 1.20
C ALA A 42 -4.53 -15.89 0.41
N VAL A 43 -4.85 -15.65 -0.86
CA VAL A 43 -5.41 -16.65 -1.78
C VAL A 43 -4.45 -17.82 -1.98
N GLY A 44 -3.15 -17.57 -2.12
CA GLY A 44 -2.16 -18.63 -2.30
C GLY A 44 -2.11 -19.64 -1.15
N VAL A 45 -2.28 -19.19 0.09
CA VAL A 45 -2.39 -20.09 1.25
C VAL A 45 -3.75 -20.76 1.31
N VAL A 46 -4.83 -20.01 1.05
CA VAL A 46 -6.18 -20.55 1.13
C VAL A 46 -6.48 -21.57 0.03
N HIS A 47 -5.89 -21.40 -1.16
CA HIS A 47 -5.94 -22.37 -2.25
C HIS A 47 -5.44 -23.75 -1.80
N GLU A 48 -4.30 -23.81 -1.10
CA GLU A 48 -3.76 -25.07 -0.56
C GLU A 48 -4.61 -25.65 0.57
N LYS A 49 -5.28 -24.78 1.35
CA LYS A 49 -6.23 -25.22 2.38
C LYS A 49 -7.48 -25.83 1.78
N GLU A 50 -8.06 -25.18 0.78
CA GLU A 50 -9.24 -25.67 0.05
C GLU A 50 -8.94 -26.97 -0.70
N ALA A 51 -7.78 -27.07 -1.35
CA ALA A 51 -7.35 -28.26 -2.07
C ALA A 51 -6.94 -29.43 -1.16
N GLY A 52 -6.83 -29.20 0.17
CA GLY A 52 -6.38 -30.19 1.14
C GLY A 52 -4.87 -30.49 1.10
N SER A 53 -4.13 -29.91 0.15
CA SER A 53 -2.68 -30.10 -0.01
C SER A 53 -1.87 -29.55 1.16
N ILE A 54 -2.45 -28.64 1.96
CA ILE A 54 -1.87 -28.15 3.21
C ILE A 54 -1.61 -29.28 4.23
N ALA A 55 -2.27 -30.44 4.09
CA ALA A 55 -2.03 -31.60 4.95
C ALA A 55 -0.67 -32.26 4.67
N ASN A 56 -0.19 -32.24 3.43
CA ASN A 56 1.11 -32.80 3.04
C ASN A 56 2.29 -32.03 3.67
N PHE A 57 2.07 -30.76 4.02
CA PHE A 57 3.05 -29.97 4.75
C PHE A 57 3.28 -30.52 6.17
N ARG A 58 2.24 -31.05 6.82
CA ARG A 58 2.33 -31.58 8.20
C ARG A 58 3.19 -32.84 8.32
N SER A 59 3.43 -33.54 7.22
CA SER A 59 4.31 -34.70 7.14
C SER A 59 5.73 -34.36 6.63
N SER A 60 5.99 -33.10 6.26
CA SER A 60 7.33 -32.64 5.87
C SER A 60 8.14 -32.17 7.09
N PRO A 61 9.48 -32.25 7.07
CA PRO A 61 10.33 -31.77 8.16
C PRO A 61 10.45 -30.23 8.22
N VAL A 62 9.66 -29.49 7.44
CA VAL A 62 9.76 -28.03 7.30
C VAL A 62 8.94 -27.35 8.41
N THR A 63 9.49 -26.31 9.02
CA THR A 63 8.78 -25.55 10.06
C THR A 63 7.73 -24.61 9.47
N SER A 64 6.68 -24.29 10.24
CA SER A 64 5.64 -23.35 9.80
C SER A 64 6.21 -21.97 9.41
N PHE A 65 7.28 -21.52 10.07
CA PHE A 65 7.92 -20.24 9.76
C PHE A 65 8.66 -20.29 8.41
N GLU A 66 9.44 -21.35 8.15
CA GLU A 66 10.13 -21.54 6.86
C GLU A 66 9.14 -21.64 5.70
N TYR A 67 8.02 -22.32 5.89
CA TYR A 67 6.93 -22.37 4.90
C TYR A 67 6.35 -20.98 4.61
N LEU A 68 6.04 -20.21 5.65
CA LEU A 68 5.44 -18.88 5.48
C LEU A 68 6.43 -17.92 4.81
N VAL A 69 7.67 -17.87 5.26
CA VAL A 69 8.71 -17.01 4.66
C VAL A 69 9.01 -17.43 3.23
N GLY A 70 9.19 -18.73 2.98
CA GLY A 70 9.43 -19.27 1.64
C GLY A 70 8.31 -18.94 0.66
N LYS A 71 7.07 -18.85 1.15
CA LYS A 71 5.91 -18.45 0.36
C LYS A 71 5.75 -16.94 0.24
N GLN A 72 6.20 -16.17 1.22
CA GLN A 72 6.15 -14.71 1.20
C GLN A 72 7.12 -14.11 0.16
N VAL A 73 8.34 -14.65 0.06
CA VAL A 73 9.39 -14.19 -0.86
C VAL A 73 8.91 -14.05 -2.32
N PRO A 74 8.27 -15.05 -2.96
CA PRO A 74 7.81 -14.90 -4.34
C PRO A 74 6.73 -13.81 -4.48
N TYR A 75 5.85 -13.63 -3.49
CA TYR A 75 4.87 -12.54 -3.53
C TYR A 75 5.50 -11.16 -3.31
N ILE A 76 6.58 -11.08 -2.53
CA ILE A 76 7.37 -9.85 -2.42
C ILE A 76 8.00 -9.51 -3.79
N ALA A 77 8.58 -10.49 -4.48
CA ALA A 77 9.13 -10.29 -5.81
C ALA A 77 8.07 -9.79 -6.80
N ILE A 78 6.87 -10.38 -6.78
CA ILE A 78 5.73 -9.92 -7.60
C ILE A 78 5.35 -8.47 -7.24
N GLY A 79 5.33 -8.11 -5.95
CA GLY A 79 5.07 -6.73 -5.51
C GLY A 79 6.13 -5.73 -6.00
N LEU A 80 7.41 -6.11 -6.01
CA LEU A 80 8.50 -5.28 -6.54
C LEU A 80 8.41 -5.12 -8.06
N ILE A 81 8.05 -6.17 -8.79
CA ILE A 81 7.78 -6.10 -10.24
C ILE A 81 6.58 -5.19 -10.52
N SER A 82 5.53 -5.29 -9.70
CA SER A 82 4.36 -4.42 -9.77
C SER A 82 4.76 -2.95 -9.56
N PHE A 83 5.62 -2.68 -8.58
CA PHE A 83 6.16 -1.33 -8.35
C PHE A 83 6.91 -0.78 -9.57
N ILE A 84 7.81 -1.56 -10.17
CA ILE A 84 8.54 -1.13 -11.37
C ILE A 84 7.56 -0.84 -12.51
N THR A 85 6.60 -1.75 -12.74
CA THR A 85 5.57 -1.59 -13.78
C THR A 85 4.75 -0.32 -13.57
N LEU A 86 4.27 -0.09 -12.34
CA LEU A 86 3.48 1.10 -12.00
C LEU A 86 4.31 2.39 -12.11
N GLY A 87 5.58 2.35 -11.72
CA GLY A 87 6.52 3.46 -11.90
C GLY A 87 6.74 3.80 -13.37
N LEU A 88 6.92 2.79 -14.23
CA LEU A 88 7.03 2.98 -15.67
C LEU A 88 5.75 3.56 -16.28
N ILE A 89 4.57 3.07 -15.87
CA ILE A 89 3.29 3.63 -16.32
C ILE A 89 3.13 5.09 -15.87
N SER A 90 3.45 5.38 -14.61
CA SER A 90 3.44 6.75 -14.06
C SER A 90 4.29 7.71 -14.88
N TRP A 91 5.46 7.26 -15.33
CA TRP A 91 6.38 8.08 -16.10
C TRP A 91 6.03 8.16 -17.60
N LEU A 92 5.78 7.03 -18.25
CA LEU A 92 5.56 6.95 -19.70
C LEU A 92 4.17 7.43 -20.12
N VAL A 93 3.13 7.06 -19.36
CA VAL A 93 1.72 7.32 -19.74
C VAL A 93 1.24 8.62 -19.12
N PHE A 94 1.44 8.78 -17.82
CA PHE A 94 0.93 9.94 -17.09
C PHE A 94 1.91 11.12 -17.06
N GLN A 95 3.13 10.93 -17.57
CA GLN A 95 4.19 11.95 -17.62
C GLN A 95 4.43 12.64 -16.27
N VAL A 96 4.31 11.88 -15.17
CA VAL A 96 4.56 12.40 -13.82
C VAL A 96 6.04 12.22 -13.51
N PRO A 97 6.82 13.31 -13.41
CA PRO A 97 8.22 13.24 -13.04
C PRO A 97 8.38 12.71 -11.61
N ILE A 98 9.36 11.83 -11.44
CA ILE A 98 9.85 11.37 -10.13
C ILE A 98 11.02 12.28 -9.78
N ASN A 99 10.79 13.30 -8.94
CA ASN A 99 11.80 14.31 -8.62
C ASN A 99 12.61 13.98 -7.35
N GLY A 100 12.06 13.15 -6.47
CA GLY A 100 12.68 12.82 -5.20
C GLY A 100 13.64 11.63 -5.24
N SER A 101 13.99 11.13 -4.06
CA SER A 101 14.91 10.00 -3.90
C SER A 101 14.27 8.67 -4.28
N LEU A 102 14.68 8.12 -5.43
CA LEU A 102 14.27 6.78 -5.86
C LEU A 102 14.67 5.70 -4.85
N LEU A 103 15.82 5.86 -4.18
CA LEU A 103 16.28 4.94 -3.14
C LEU A 103 15.29 4.89 -1.95
N ALA A 104 14.86 6.05 -1.46
CA ALA A 104 13.89 6.13 -0.36
C ALA A 104 12.56 5.47 -0.74
N MET A 105 12.12 5.68 -1.98
CA MET A 105 10.92 5.03 -2.53
C MET A 105 11.10 3.52 -2.63
N SER A 106 12.20 3.01 -3.18
CA SER A 106 12.47 1.57 -3.29
C SER A 106 12.53 0.87 -1.94
N VAL A 107 13.21 1.46 -0.95
CA VAL A 107 13.25 0.93 0.41
C VAL A 107 11.87 0.96 1.06
N GLY A 108 11.13 2.06 0.89
CA GLY A 108 9.75 2.19 1.36
C GLY A 108 8.83 1.12 0.76
N VAL A 109 8.93 0.86 -0.54
CA VAL A 109 8.19 -0.20 -1.24
C VAL A 109 8.54 -1.57 -0.68
N LEU A 110 9.82 -1.87 -0.45
CA LEU A 110 10.24 -3.16 0.07
C LEU A 110 9.55 -3.45 1.42
N PHE A 111 9.63 -2.52 2.37
CA PHE A 111 8.96 -2.67 3.66
C PHE A 111 7.43 -2.71 3.54
N TYR A 112 6.88 -1.90 2.64
CA TYR A 112 5.44 -1.85 2.39
C TYR A 112 4.90 -3.17 1.86
N VAL A 113 5.56 -3.76 0.87
CA VAL A 113 5.18 -5.05 0.26
C VAL A 113 5.41 -6.20 1.25
N MET A 114 6.47 -6.16 2.05
CA MET A 114 6.65 -7.14 3.14
C MET A 114 5.50 -7.08 4.15
N ALA A 115 5.07 -5.89 4.56
CA ALA A 115 3.93 -5.74 5.46
C ALA A 115 2.62 -6.20 4.81
N ALA A 116 2.39 -5.85 3.53
CA ALA A 116 1.20 -6.24 2.78
C ALA A 116 1.07 -7.77 2.63
N THR A 117 2.14 -8.43 2.22
CA THR A 117 2.18 -9.89 2.07
C THR A 117 2.05 -10.59 3.42
N GLY A 118 2.73 -10.10 4.46
CA GLY A 118 2.61 -10.64 5.82
C GLY A 118 1.18 -10.56 6.37
N PHE A 119 0.48 -9.47 6.12
CA PHE A 119 -0.92 -9.36 6.48
C PHE A 119 -1.82 -10.29 5.66
N GLY A 120 -1.54 -10.47 4.36
CA GLY A 120 -2.21 -11.48 3.55
C GLY A 120 -2.11 -12.88 4.16
N LEU A 121 -0.93 -13.24 4.70
CA LEU A 121 -0.75 -14.48 5.46
C LEU A 121 -1.61 -14.52 6.72
N ILE A 122 -1.71 -13.42 7.48
CA ILE A 122 -2.59 -13.34 8.66
C ILE A 122 -4.06 -13.53 8.25
N VAL A 123 -4.54 -12.86 7.20
CA VAL A 123 -5.93 -13.03 6.75
C VAL A 123 -6.19 -14.48 6.31
N SER A 124 -5.20 -15.12 5.69
CA SER A 124 -5.30 -16.52 5.30
C SER A 124 -5.54 -17.46 6.49
N THR A 125 -5.12 -17.11 7.72
CA THR A 125 -5.35 -17.98 8.89
C THR A 125 -6.81 -18.02 9.31
N PHE A 126 -7.55 -16.94 9.07
CA PHE A 126 -8.96 -16.81 9.45
C PHE A 126 -9.94 -17.17 8.33
N THR A 127 -9.45 -17.36 7.10
CA THR A 127 -10.28 -17.62 5.93
C THR A 127 -10.12 -19.07 5.45
N ARG A 128 -11.23 -19.66 5.03
CA ARG A 128 -11.29 -21.04 4.52
C ARG A 128 -11.55 -21.11 3.02
N THR A 129 -12.09 -20.04 2.44
CA THR A 129 -12.36 -19.98 1.00
C THR A 129 -11.63 -18.86 0.29
N GLN A 130 -11.19 -19.09 -0.95
CA GLN A 130 -10.47 -18.09 -1.75
C GLN A 130 -11.30 -16.82 -1.90
N VAL A 131 -12.60 -16.96 -2.14
CA VAL A 131 -13.53 -15.84 -2.23
C VAL A 131 -13.56 -15.05 -0.91
N ALA A 132 -13.67 -15.71 0.23
CA ALA A 132 -13.62 -15.03 1.53
C ALA A 132 -12.27 -14.35 1.80
N ALA A 133 -11.17 -14.96 1.38
CA ALA A 133 -9.82 -14.41 1.51
C ALA A 133 -9.66 -13.09 0.73
N VAL A 134 -10.16 -13.05 -0.51
CA VAL A 134 -10.15 -11.85 -1.36
C VAL A 134 -10.93 -10.73 -0.68
N PHE A 135 -12.19 -10.98 -0.31
CA PHE A 135 -13.05 -9.93 0.28
C PHE A 135 -12.55 -9.47 1.64
N ALA A 136 -12.15 -10.39 2.53
CA ALA A 136 -11.63 -10.03 3.84
C ALA A 136 -10.36 -9.16 3.72
N THR A 137 -9.40 -9.58 2.90
CA THR A 137 -8.16 -8.82 2.71
C THR A 137 -8.43 -7.46 2.10
N ALA A 138 -9.28 -7.39 1.07
CA ALA A 138 -9.61 -6.14 0.39
C ALA A 138 -10.32 -5.15 1.33
N ILE A 139 -11.35 -5.58 2.05
CA ILE A 139 -12.11 -4.71 2.95
C ILE A 139 -11.23 -4.18 4.08
N ILE A 140 -10.48 -5.07 4.74
CA ILE A 140 -9.67 -4.68 5.89
C ILE A 140 -8.54 -3.73 5.48
N TYR A 141 -8.03 -3.80 4.24
CA TYR A 141 -7.00 -2.86 3.78
C TYR A 141 -7.53 -1.59 3.12
N ILE A 142 -8.56 -1.67 2.28
CA ILE A 142 -9.06 -0.52 1.53
C ILE A 142 -9.61 0.53 2.49
N ILE A 143 -10.36 0.12 3.52
CA ILE A 143 -10.94 1.06 4.48
C ILE A 143 -9.86 1.94 5.13
N PRO A 144 -8.83 1.39 5.79
CA PRO A 144 -7.77 2.18 6.39
C PRO A 144 -6.93 2.93 5.35
N ALA A 145 -6.59 2.28 4.24
CA ALA A 145 -5.72 2.87 3.22
C ALA A 145 -6.37 4.06 2.51
N VAL A 146 -7.69 4.08 2.31
CA VAL A 146 -8.38 5.21 1.68
C VAL A 146 -8.66 6.31 2.70
N ASN A 147 -9.11 5.96 3.90
CA ASN A 147 -9.62 6.96 4.86
C ASN A 147 -8.52 7.58 5.75
N PHE A 148 -7.44 6.86 6.05
CA PHE A 148 -6.50 7.28 7.10
C PHE A 148 -5.03 7.37 6.64
N SER A 149 -4.73 7.05 5.39
CA SER A 149 -3.35 7.06 4.88
C SER A 149 -2.78 8.44 4.56
N GLY A 150 -3.63 9.46 4.44
CA GLY A 150 -3.25 10.74 3.83
C GLY A 150 -3.68 10.89 2.37
N LEU A 151 -4.38 9.90 1.79
CA LEU A 151 -4.85 9.95 0.40
C LEU A 151 -5.98 10.97 0.19
N LEU A 152 -7.05 10.92 0.98
CA LEU A 152 -8.17 11.87 0.88
C LEU A 152 -7.94 13.12 1.73
N VAL A 153 -7.50 12.92 2.97
CA VAL A 153 -7.30 13.98 3.96
C VAL A 153 -5.91 13.80 4.58
N PRO A 154 -5.10 14.86 4.73
CA PRO A 154 -3.79 14.77 5.35
C PRO A 154 -3.85 14.14 6.75
N VAL A 155 -2.92 13.23 7.04
CA VAL A 155 -2.84 12.52 8.34
C VAL A 155 -2.72 13.49 9.53
N SER A 156 -2.15 14.67 9.32
CA SER A 156 -2.02 15.73 10.34
C SER A 156 -3.34 16.37 10.75
N SER A 157 -4.37 16.28 9.91
CA SER A 157 -5.69 16.87 10.15
C SER A 157 -6.69 15.89 10.77
N LEU A 158 -6.31 14.62 10.92
CA LEU A 158 -7.13 13.60 11.57
C LEU A 158 -7.19 13.83 13.09
N SER A 159 -8.31 13.44 13.71
CA SER A 159 -8.39 13.38 15.18
C SER A 159 -7.32 12.41 15.73
N THR A 160 -6.93 12.60 16.98
CA THR A 160 -5.87 11.78 17.60
C THR A 160 -6.15 10.28 17.50
N ALA A 161 -7.40 9.86 17.71
CA ALA A 161 -7.80 8.45 17.60
C ALA A 161 -7.68 7.93 16.15
N ALA A 162 -8.22 8.68 15.18
CA ALA A 162 -8.16 8.33 13.76
C ALA A 162 -6.72 8.27 13.24
N ARG A 163 -5.87 9.21 13.67
CA ARG A 163 -4.45 9.24 13.34
C ARG A 163 -3.72 8.02 13.88
N THR A 164 -3.90 7.67 15.15
CA THR A 164 -3.25 6.49 15.74
C THR A 164 -3.69 5.20 15.05
N PHE A 165 -4.98 5.08 14.71
CA PHE A 165 -5.49 3.95 13.93
C PHE A 165 -4.86 3.89 12.52
N GLY A 166 -4.81 5.01 11.80
CA GLY A 166 -4.19 5.08 10.48
C GLY A 166 -2.70 4.70 10.49
N LEU A 167 -1.96 5.16 11.49
CA LEU A 167 -0.54 4.87 11.65
C LEU A 167 -0.24 3.41 12.00
N ALA A 168 -1.23 2.63 12.45
CA ALA A 168 -1.09 1.19 12.62
C ALA A 168 -1.01 0.45 11.28
N PHE A 169 -1.48 1.06 10.19
CA PHE A 169 -1.43 0.48 8.85
C PHE A 169 -0.23 1.01 8.07
N PRO A 170 0.45 0.15 7.29
CA PRO A 170 1.63 0.55 6.54
C PRO A 170 1.31 1.58 5.44
N ALA A 171 0.04 1.69 5.01
CA ALA A 171 -0.41 2.64 3.99
C ALA A 171 -0.16 4.09 4.38
N ALA A 172 -0.35 4.46 5.65
CA ALA A 172 -0.13 5.82 6.12
C ALA A 172 1.33 6.26 6.03
N TRP A 173 2.26 5.31 6.21
CA TRP A 173 3.69 5.57 6.09
C TRP A 173 4.13 5.62 4.63
N PHE A 174 3.70 4.64 3.82
CA PHE A 174 4.07 4.58 2.41
C PHE A 174 3.50 5.74 1.60
N GLN A 175 2.29 6.21 1.90
CA GLN A 175 1.70 7.37 1.22
C GLN A 175 2.57 8.61 1.34
N GLN A 176 3.16 8.86 2.51
CA GLN A 176 4.02 10.02 2.75
C GLN A 176 5.34 9.91 1.97
N ILE A 177 5.91 8.70 1.89
CA ILE A 177 7.12 8.42 1.09
C ILE A 177 6.82 8.62 -0.41
N SER A 178 5.69 8.07 -0.88
CA SER A 178 5.25 8.15 -2.26
C SER A 178 5.02 9.61 -2.66
N LEU A 179 4.19 10.35 -1.93
CA LEU A 179 3.98 11.79 -2.17
C LEU A 179 5.28 12.59 -2.10
N GLY A 180 6.14 12.31 -1.12
CA GLY A 180 7.43 12.96 -0.98
C GLY A 180 8.35 12.75 -2.18
N THR A 181 8.26 11.61 -2.87
CA THR A 181 9.11 11.30 -4.04
C THR A 181 8.57 11.92 -5.34
N TYR A 182 7.25 12.08 -5.44
CA TYR A 182 6.62 12.68 -6.63
C TYR A 182 6.53 14.21 -6.57
N THR A 183 6.45 14.80 -5.38
CA THR A 183 6.15 16.24 -5.21
C THR A 183 7.32 17.09 -4.73
N LYS A 184 8.38 16.50 -4.18
CA LYS A 184 9.60 17.19 -3.72
C LYS A 184 10.78 16.74 -4.56
#